data_AF-A0A914Z0V4-F1
#
_entry.id   AF-A0A914Z0V4-F1
#
_cell.length_a   1.000
_cell.length_b   1.000
_cell.length_c   1.000
_cell.angle_alpha   90.00
_cell.angle_beta   90.00
_cell.angle_gamma   90.00
#
_symmetry.space_group_name_H-M   'P 1'
#
loop_
_entity.id
_entity.type
_entity.pdbx_description
1 polymer ?
#
loop_
_entity_poly.entity_id
_entity_poly.type
_entity_poly.pdbx_seq_one_letter_code
_entity_poly.pdbx_strand_id
1 'polypeptide(L)'
;MKVLINDKVDYYQKLENSEFTVKWLLESLKKNDKKYLKLYGNRGVKEVITKDISDGKGLFSIICRATIIFTDSVDESDTYSTILKIPGFSGLEKSLQQCGSDKWFDESYKQKLTYLHDIECDFYTSVSSIIDIPIPKIYNTVEWIYEKQEGCIHMEDLTNLGKTISYFDNINLTQVKCFIQHLAHWHKNILCTDPKLWKGKYSKKSTNFNRGNIPFQKLGESFAQNLPSKGK
;
A
#
# COMPACT_ATOMS: atom_id res chain seq x y z
N MET A 1 -25.91 -7.35 17.99
CA MET A 1 -24.71 -6.74 18.61
C MET A 1 -24.88 -5.23 18.54
N LYS A 2 -25.09 -4.54 19.67
CA LYS A 2 -25.27 -3.07 19.69
C LYS A 2 -23.90 -2.42 19.47
N VAL A 3 -23.78 -1.61 18.42
CA VAL A 3 -22.61 -0.76 18.20
C VAL A 3 -22.69 0.36 19.23
N LEU A 4 -21.77 0.37 20.20
CA LEU A 4 -21.56 1.55 21.05
C LEU A 4 -20.91 2.61 20.15
N ILE A 5 -21.74 3.51 19.63
CA ILE A 5 -21.26 4.71 18.95
C ILE A 5 -20.77 5.62 20.07
N ASN A 6 -19.45 5.76 20.17
CA ASN A 6 -18.84 6.73 21.06
C ASN A 6 -18.94 8.09 20.34
N ASP A 7 -19.69 9.05 20.91
CA ASP A 7 -20.02 10.35 20.29
C ASP A 7 -18.79 11.24 19.99
N LYS A 8 -17.57 10.77 20.30
CA LYS A 8 -16.31 11.47 20.10
C LYS A 8 -15.53 11.07 18.84
N VAL A 9 -15.85 9.94 18.21
CA VAL A 9 -15.16 9.50 16.99
C VAL A 9 -15.89 10.07 15.78
N ASP A 10 -15.23 10.94 15.02
CA ASP A 10 -15.75 11.36 13.71
C ASP A 10 -15.57 10.23 12.69
N TYR A 11 -16.60 9.41 12.54
CA TYR A 11 -16.63 8.29 11.60
C TYR A 11 -16.60 8.73 10.13
N TYR A 12 -16.96 9.98 9.82
CA TYR A 12 -17.02 10.50 8.46
C TYR A 12 -15.81 11.35 8.09
N GLN A 13 -14.90 11.56 9.04
CA GLN A 13 -13.58 12.12 8.77
C GLN A 13 -12.91 11.32 7.65
N LYS A 14 -12.45 12.05 6.63
CA LYS A 14 -11.64 11.51 5.55
C LYS A 14 -10.23 11.18 6.04
N LEU A 15 -9.68 10.08 5.55
CA LEU A 15 -8.33 9.63 5.87
C LEU A 15 -7.35 10.35 4.95
N GLU A 16 -6.56 11.27 5.50
CA GLU A 16 -5.69 12.17 4.70
C GLU A 16 -6.50 12.90 3.60
N ASN A 17 -5.95 12.98 2.38
CA ASN A 17 -6.58 13.61 1.22
C ASN A 17 -7.43 12.65 0.38
N SER A 18 -7.87 11.53 0.96
CA SER A 18 -8.58 10.46 0.24
C SER A 18 -10.11 10.55 0.39
N GLU A 19 -10.83 9.76 -0.40
CA GLU A 19 -12.28 9.58 -0.26
C GLU A 19 -12.66 8.57 0.83
N PHE A 20 -11.68 7.82 1.35
CA PHE A 20 -11.89 6.83 2.40
C PHE A 20 -12.10 7.48 3.76
N THR A 21 -12.99 6.91 4.56
CA THR A 21 -13.38 7.45 5.87
C THR A 21 -12.92 6.56 7.01
N VAL A 22 -12.87 7.12 8.23
CA VAL A 22 -12.68 6.36 9.47
C VAL A 22 -13.67 5.19 9.57
N LYS A 23 -14.94 5.39 9.18
CA LYS A 23 -15.94 4.32 9.13
C LYS A 23 -15.52 3.17 8.23
N TRP A 24 -15.11 3.46 7.00
CA TRP A 24 -14.69 2.44 6.03
C TRP A 24 -13.52 1.60 6.58
N LEU A 25 -12.54 2.26 7.20
CA LEU A 25 -11.38 1.61 7.82
C LEU A 25 -11.79 0.66 8.96
N LEU A 26 -12.62 1.14 9.88
CA LEU A 26 -13.03 0.34 11.03
C LEU A 26 -13.94 -0.82 10.63
N GLU A 27 -14.85 -0.61 9.67
CA GLU A 27 -15.70 -1.69 9.13
C GLU A 27 -14.88 -2.76 8.41
N SER A 28 -13.85 -2.36 7.65
CA SER A 28 -12.90 -3.29 7.03
C SER A 28 -12.19 -4.17 8.07
N LEU A 29 -11.73 -3.59 9.18
CA LEU A 29 -11.09 -4.36 10.26
C LEU A 29 -12.08 -5.26 11.01
N LYS A 30 -13.28 -4.76 11.34
CA LYS A 30 -14.32 -5.58 12.01
C LYS A 30 -14.66 -6.83 11.23
N LYS A 31 -14.74 -6.70 9.89
CA LYS A 31 -15.06 -7.80 8.99
C LYS A 31 -13.91 -8.80 8.87
N ASN A 32 -12.67 -8.33 8.79
CA ASN A 32 -11.54 -9.15 8.32
C ASN A 32 -10.45 -9.41 9.38
N ASP A 33 -10.49 -8.77 10.55
CA ASP A 33 -9.48 -8.94 11.60
C ASP A 33 -9.99 -9.33 12.98
N LYS A 34 -9.75 -10.60 13.33
CA LYS A 34 -10.11 -11.18 14.62
C LYS A 34 -9.36 -10.53 15.79
N LYS A 35 -8.09 -10.13 15.58
CA LYS A 35 -7.29 -9.47 16.61
C LYS A 35 -7.90 -8.12 16.96
N TYR A 36 -8.17 -7.30 15.94
CA TYR A 36 -8.89 -6.04 16.08
C TYR A 36 -10.27 -6.25 16.71
N LEU A 37 -11.07 -7.22 16.25
CA LEU A 37 -12.41 -7.44 16.79
C LEU A 37 -12.39 -7.78 18.29
N LYS A 38 -11.42 -8.57 18.74
CA LYS A 38 -11.20 -8.88 20.16
C LYS A 38 -10.85 -7.63 20.97
N LEU A 39 -10.00 -6.77 20.45
CA LEU A 39 -9.64 -5.51 21.10
C LEU A 39 -10.83 -4.54 21.13
N TYR A 40 -11.51 -4.36 20.00
CA TYR A 40 -12.66 -3.47 19.85
C TYR A 40 -13.82 -3.88 20.78
N GLY A 41 -14.18 -5.17 20.82
CA GLY A 41 -15.32 -5.66 21.60
C GLY A 41 -15.20 -5.41 23.10
N ASN A 42 -13.98 -5.30 23.62
CA ASN A 42 -13.72 -5.09 25.04
C ASN A 42 -13.60 -3.60 25.42
N ARG A 43 -13.34 -2.72 24.45
CA ARG A 43 -12.72 -1.40 24.73
C ARG A 43 -13.40 -0.23 24.02
N GLY A 44 -13.97 -0.45 22.84
CA GLY A 44 -14.46 0.62 21.96
C GLY A 44 -13.34 1.53 21.42
N VAL A 45 -13.63 2.30 20.36
CA VAL A 45 -12.67 3.26 19.79
C VAL A 45 -12.84 4.63 20.46
N LYS A 46 -11.72 5.24 20.84
CA LYS A 46 -11.62 6.62 21.33
C LYS A 46 -11.35 7.59 20.21
N GLU A 47 -10.39 7.25 19.35
CA GLU A 47 -9.84 8.13 18.32
C GLU A 47 -9.15 7.30 17.23
N VAL A 48 -9.11 7.85 16.02
CA VAL A 48 -8.31 7.34 14.91
C VAL A 48 -7.44 8.47 14.40
N ILE A 49 -6.12 8.31 14.52
CA ILE A 49 -5.13 9.27 14.04
C ILE A 49 -4.56 8.73 12.74
N THR A 50 -4.55 9.55 11.69
CA THR A 50 -3.87 9.22 10.44
C THR A 50 -2.60 10.04 10.28
N LYS A 51 -1.59 9.43 9.64
CA LYS A 51 -0.36 10.12 9.27
C LYS A 51 0.17 9.58 7.95
N ASP A 52 0.42 10.46 6.99
CA ASP A 52 1.24 10.13 5.82
C ASP A 52 2.68 9.79 6.25
N ILE A 53 3.08 8.54 5.98
CA ILE A 53 4.41 8.01 6.24
C ILE A 53 5.21 7.74 4.95
N SER A 54 4.68 8.18 3.80
CA SER A 54 5.40 8.09 2.52
C SER A 54 6.64 8.98 2.50
N ASP A 55 6.67 10.05 3.31
CA ASP A 55 7.79 11.00 3.42
C ASP A 55 8.23 11.56 2.05
N GLY A 56 7.26 11.75 1.14
CA GLY A 56 7.50 12.19 -0.24
C GLY A 56 8.20 11.16 -1.15
N LYS A 57 8.47 9.94 -0.65
CA LYS A 57 9.10 8.84 -1.40
C LYS A 57 8.08 7.98 -2.15
N GLY A 58 6.80 8.17 -1.87
CA GLY A 58 5.69 7.52 -2.55
C GLY A 58 5.46 8.10 -3.94
N LEU A 59 6.03 7.46 -4.96
CA LEU A 59 5.95 7.89 -6.35
C LEU A 59 4.52 7.88 -6.90
N PHE A 60 3.82 6.76 -6.68
CA PHE A 60 2.51 6.47 -7.26
C PHE A 60 1.44 6.25 -6.20
N SER A 61 1.77 6.47 -4.92
CA SER A 61 0.86 6.23 -3.81
C SER A 61 1.26 7.03 -2.58
N ILE A 62 0.25 7.49 -1.85
CA ILE A 62 0.40 7.92 -0.46
C ILE A 62 0.32 6.67 0.41
N ILE A 63 1.23 6.55 1.37
CA ILE A 63 1.23 5.48 2.37
C ILE A 63 0.85 6.12 3.69
N CYS A 64 -0.38 5.89 4.13
CA CYS A 64 -0.90 6.43 5.37
C CYS A 64 -0.88 5.34 6.45
N ARG A 65 -0.36 5.66 7.64
CA ARG A 65 -0.58 4.87 8.84
C ARG A 65 -1.81 5.40 9.56
N ALA A 66 -2.75 4.53 9.84
CA ALA A 66 -3.85 4.81 10.76
C ALA A 66 -3.59 4.12 12.10
N THR A 67 -3.60 4.90 13.16
CA THR A 67 -3.42 4.46 14.55
C THR A 67 -4.76 4.59 15.28
N ILE A 68 -5.27 3.47 15.76
CA ILE A 68 -6.54 3.38 16.47
C ILE A 68 -6.23 3.36 17.98
N ILE A 69 -6.77 4.34 18.68
CA ILE A 69 -6.68 4.47 20.14
C ILE A 69 -8.01 3.98 20.73
N PHE A 70 -7.94 3.11 21.73
CA PHE A 70 -9.11 2.57 22.40
C PHE A 70 -9.46 3.38 23.66
N THR A 71 -10.70 3.26 24.15
CA THR A 71 -11.24 4.13 25.24
C THR A 71 -10.47 4.02 26.55
N ASP A 72 -9.98 2.83 26.86
CA ASP A 72 -9.24 2.44 28.07
C ASP A 72 -7.72 2.36 27.83
N SER A 73 -7.22 2.81 26.67
CA SER A 73 -5.77 2.88 26.42
C SER A 73 -5.09 3.73 27.50
N VAL A 74 -4.15 3.11 28.23
CA VAL A 74 -3.43 3.75 29.35
C VAL A 74 -2.30 4.65 28.84
N ASP A 75 -1.70 4.30 27.70
CA ASP A 75 -0.64 5.05 27.03
C ASP A 75 -0.65 4.83 25.51
N GLU A 76 0.28 5.49 24.80
CA GLU A 76 0.42 5.44 23.34
C GLU A 76 0.87 4.07 22.78
N SER A 77 1.43 3.19 23.62
CA SER A 77 1.84 1.85 23.21
C SER A 77 0.65 0.90 23.07
N ASP A 78 -0.46 1.23 23.72
CA ASP A 78 -1.68 0.43 23.72
C ASP A 78 -2.63 0.85 22.59
N THR A 79 -2.11 0.75 21.36
CA THR A 79 -2.79 1.13 20.13
C THR A 79 -2.81 0.00 19.11
N TYR A 80 -3.67 0.13 18.10
CA TYR A 80 -3.70 -0.78 16.96
C TYR A 80 -3.43 0.01 15.69
N SER A 81 -2.36 -0.32 14.97
CA SER A 81 -2.00 0.35 13.72
C SER A 81 -2.25 -0.51 12.48
N THR A 82 -2.58 0.18 11.39
CA THR A 82 -2.81 -0.39 10.07
C THR A 82 -2.31 0.57 9.00
N ILE A 83 -2.08 0.08 7.78
CA ILE A 83 -1.57 0.86 6.65
C ILE A 83 -2.63 0.95 5.56
N LEU A 84 -2.81 2.16 5.02
CA LEU A 84 -3.51 2.41 3.77
C LEU A 84 -2.51 2.81 2.70
N LYS A 85 -2.48 2.07 1.61
CA LYS A 85 -1.82 2.49 0.37
C LYS A 85 -2.90 3.05 -0.56
N ILE A 86 -2.82 4.34 -0.83
CA ILE A 86 -3.79 5.07 -1.63
C ILE A 86 -3.06 5.52 -2.89
N PRO A 87 -3.37 4.95 -4.08
CA PRO A 87 -2.68 5.28 -5.30
C PRO A 87 -3.05 6.71 -5.71
N GLY A 88 -2.11 7.39 -6.35
CA GLY A 88 -2.31 8.79 -6.71
C GLY A 88 -1.22 9.29 -7.65
N PHE A 89 -1.52 10.40 -8.31
CA PHE A 89 -0.63 10.99 -9.31
C PHE A 89 0.23 12.13 -8.77
N SER A 90 -0.13 12.69 -7.61
CA SER A 90 0.46 13.92 -7.09
C SER A 90 1.96 13.84 -6.84
N GLY A 91 2.46 12.68 -6.36
CA GLY A 91 3.90 12.46 -6.16
C GLY A 91 4.67 12.49 -7.49
N LEU A 92 4.19 11.73 -8.46
CA LEU A 92 4.80 11.65 -9.79
C LEU A 92 4.70 12.97 -10.57
N GLU A 93 3.55 13.66 -10.56
CA GLU A 93 3.37 14.94 -11.24
C GLU A 93 4.41 15.96 -10.76
N LYS A 94 4.62 16.05 -9.44
CA LYS A 94 5.66 16.91 -8.85
C LYS A 94 7.06 16.53 -9.34
N SER A 95 7.39 15.23 -9.36
CA SER A 95 8.70 14.77 -9.83
C SER A 95 8.93 15.01 -11.33
N LEU A 96 7.89 14.87 -12.16
CA LEU A 96 7.98 15.12 -13.60
C LEU A 96 8.15 16.62 -13.90
N GLN A 97 7.48 17.49 -13.15
CA GLN A 97 7.63 18.96 -13.24
C GLN A 97 9.05 19.38 -12.94
N GLN A 98 9.64 18.84 -11.88
CA GLN A 98 11.04 19.09 -11.53
C GLN A 98 12.02 18.61 -12.62
N CYS A 99 11.66 17.58 -13.37
CA CYS A 99 12.48 17.04 -14.46
C CYS A 99 12.17 17.65 -15.84
N GLY A 100 11.32 18.66 -15.93
CA GLY A 100 10.88 19.25 -17.21
C GLY A 100 10.20 18.23 -18.14
N SER A 101 9.55 17.23 -17.57
CA SER A 101 9.05 16.03 -18.24
C SER A 101 7.52 15.90 -18.16
N ASP A 102 6.80 17.00 -18.03
CA ASP A 102 5.34 17.01 -17.84
C ASP A 102 4.56 16.43 -19.01
N LYS A 103 5.11 16.57 -20.22
CA LYS A 103 4.50 16.08 -21.47
C LYS A 103 4.39 14.55 -21.52
N TRP A 104 5.07 13.83 -20.63
CA TRP A 104 5.03 12.37 -20.54
C TRP A 104 3.85 11.85 -19.72
N PHE A 105 3.22 12.72 -18.93
CA PHE A 105 2.16 12.35 -18.02
C PHE A 105 0.77 12.55 -18.63
N ASP A 106 0.56 11.87 -19.75
CA ASP A 106 -0.71 11.90 -20.45
C ASP A 106 -1.73 10.92 -19.85
N GLU A 107 -2.93 10.98 -20.41
CA GLU A 107 -4.05 10.11 -20.07
C GLU A 107 -3.72 8.62 -20.19
N SER A 108 -2.97 8.23 -21.23
CA SER A 108 -2.56 6.84 -21.43
C SER A 108 -1.65 6.35 -20.30
N TYR A 109 -0.77 7.22 -19.82
CA TYR A 109 0.12 6.91 -18.71
C TYR A 109 -0.63 6.78 -17.39
N LYS A 110 -1.59 7.68 -17.12
CA LYS A 110 -2.46 7.61 -15.94
C LYS A 110 -3.25 6.30 -15.90
N GLN A 111 -3.84 5.90 -17.02
CA GLN A 111 -4.55 4.62 -17.14
C GLN A 111 -3.65 3.40 -16.89
N LYS A 112 -2.38 3.47 -17.32
CA LYS A 112 -1.41 2.40 -17.02
C LYS A 112 -1.12 2.31 -15.52
N LEU A 113 -0.98 3.44 -14.83
CA LEU A 113 -0.78 3.42 -13.37
C LEU A 113 -2.01 2.88 -12.63
N THR A 114 -3.22 3.25 -13.06
CA THR A 114 -4.45 2.68 -12.49
C THR A 114 -4.48 1.16 -12.67
N TYR A 115 -4.12 0.67 -13.86
CA TYR A 115 -4.02 -0.75 -14.14
C TYR A 115 -2.96 -1.48 -13.27
N LEU A 116 -1.85 -0.84 -12.94
CA LEU A 116 -0.84 -1.44 -12.05
C LEU A 116 -1.36 -1.63 -10.62
N HIS A 117 -2.13 -0.66 -10.10
CA HIS A 117 -2.80 -0.79 -8.81
C HIS A 117 -3.85 -1.91 -8.83
N ASP A 118 -4.61 -2.03 -9.91
CA ASP A 118 -5.63 -3.07 -10.05
C ASP A 118 -5.01 -4.48 -10.13
N ILE A 119 -3.86 -4.62 -10.79
CA ILE A 119 -3.08 -5.87 -10.76
C ILE A 119 -2.68 -6.23 -9.33
N GLU A 120 -2.25 -5.24 -8.54
CA GLU A 120 -1.88 -5.46 -7.14
C GLU A 120 -3.10 -5.87 -6.30
N CYS A 121 -4.26 -5.27 -6.53
CA CYS A 121 -5.52 -5.68 -5.91
C CYS A 121 -5.91 -7.13 -6.27
N ASP A 122 -5.84 -7.49 -7.55
CA ASP A 122 -6.12 -8.87 -8.01
C ASP A 122 -5.11 -9.87 -7.43
N PHE A 123 -3.83 -9.50 -7.34
CA PHE A 123 -2.83 -10.32 -6.66
C PHE A 123 -3.24 -10.64 -5.22
N TYR A 124 -3.62 -9.60 -4.45
CA TYR A 124 -3.99 -9.79 -3.05
C TYR A 124 -5.30 -10.55 -2.85
N THR A 125 -6.25 -10.43 -3.77
CA THR A 125 -7.55 -11.09 -3.65
C THR A 125 -7.57 -12.50 -4.23
N SER A 126 -6.82 -12.76 -5.31
CA SER A 126 -6.88 -14.01 -6.07
C SER A 126 -5.68 -14.93 -5.87
N VAL A 127 -4.51 -14.39 -5.54
CA VAL A 127 -3.23 -15.14 -5.61
C VAL A 127 -2.50 -15.21 -4.26
N SER A 128 -2.67 -14.21 -3.40
CA SER A 128 -1.94 -14.15 -2.11
C SER A 128 -2.10 -15.41 -1.24
N SER A 129 -3.29 -16.00 -1.22
CA SER A 129 -3.63 -17.15 -0.36
C SER A 129 -2.94 -18.46 -0.73
N ILE A 130 -2.41 -18.57 -1.96
CA ILE A 130 -1.69 -19.75 -2.46
C ILE A 130 -0.17 -19.59 -2.41
N ILE A 131 0.31 -18.42 -1.98
CA ILE A 131 1.74 -18.12 -1.88
C ILE A 131 2.20 -18.36 -0.44
N ASP A 132 3.24 -19.18 -0.29
CA ASP A 132 3.88 -19.49 0.98
C ASP A 132 5.08 -18.55 1.20
N ILE A 133 4.80 -17.25 1.20
CA ILE A 133 5.77 -16.22 1.60
C ILE A 133 5.10 -15.27 2.59
N PRO A 134 5.86 -14.72 3.55
CA PRO A 134 5.34 -13.70 4.44
C PRO A 134 4.88 -12.48 3.63
N ILE A 135 3.58 -12.19 3.69
CA ILE A 135 2.95 -10.99 3.14
C ILE A 135 2.10 -10.35 4.23
N PRO A 136 1.90 -9.02 4.21
CA PRO A 136 1.00 -8.38 5.16
C PRO A 136 -0.40 -8.96 5.01
N LYS A 137 -1.11 -9.10 6.13
CA LYS A 137 -2.53 -9.41 6.06
C LYS A 137 -3.26 -8.26 5.35
N ILE A 138 -4.10 -8.61 4.38
CA ILE A 138 -4.92 -7.64 3.64
C ILE A 138 -6.33 -7.63 4.24
N TYR A 139 -6.77 -6.45 4.65
CA TYR A 139 -8.10 -6.25 5.24
C TYR A 139 -9.14 -5.85 4.20
N ASN A 140 -8.76 -5.09 3.17
CA ASN A 140 -9.63 -4.74 2.05
C ASN A 140 -8.82 -4.21 0.87
N THR A 141 -9.38 -4.31 -0.33
CA THR A 141 -8.83 -3.74 -1.56
C THR A 141 -9.94 -3.05 -2.33
N VAL A 142 -9.62 -1.92 -2.94
CA VAL A 142 -10.51 -1.14 -3.80
C VAL A 142 -9.72 -0.81 -5.06
N GLU A 143 -10.23 -1.26 -6.20
CA GLU A 143 -9.68 -0.97 -7.52
C GLU A 143 -9.75 0.54 -7.81
N TRP A 144 -8.81 1.02 -8.61
CA TRP A 144 -8.71 2.42 -8.98
C TRP A 144 -9.34 2.67 -10.35
N ILE A 145 -10.57 3.18 -10.36
CA ILE A 145 -11.26 3.55 -11.60
C ILE A 145 -10.95 5.02 -11.89
N TYR A 146 -10.09 5.25 -12.88
CA TYR A 146 -9.67 6.60 -13.27
C TYR A 146 -10.85 7.56 -13.42
N GLU A 147 -10.74 8.75 -12.81
CA GLU A 147 -11.76 9.82 -12.72
C GLU A 147 -13.11 9.44 -12.09
N LYS A 148 -13.28 8.22 -11.57
CA LYS A 148 -14.56 7.74 -11.03
C LYS A 148 -14.51 7.27 -9.59
N GLN A 149 -13.44 6.60 -9.18
CA GLN A 149 -13.32 6.00 -7.86
C GLN A 149 -11.84 5.91 -7.48
N GLU A 150 -11.46 6.42 -6.31
CA GLU A 150 -10.12 6.25 -5.78
C GLU A 150 -9.82 4.80 -5.39
N GLY A 151 -8.60 4.33 -5.63
CA GLY A 151 -8.16 3.01 -5.18
C GLY A 151 -7.70 3.00 -3.72
N CYS A 152 -7.66 1.84 -3.09
CA CYS A 152 -6.99 1.68 -1.79
C CYS A 152 -6.63 0.22 -1.53
N ILE A 153 -5.49 -0.01 -0.87
CA ILE A 153 -5.17 -1.28 -0.24
C ILE A 153 -5.02 -1.02 1.26
N HIS A 154 -5.89 -1.65 2.05
CA HIS A 154 -5.85 -1.60 3.51
C HIS A 154 -5.23 -2.88 4.05
N MET A 155 -4.10 -2.75 4.75
CA MET A 155 -3.24 -3.87 5.10
C MET A 155 -2.58 -3.70 6.46
N GLU A 156 -2.06 -4.81 7.00
CA GLU A 156 -1.34 -4.86 8.26
C GLU A 156 -0.12 -3.93 8.30
N ASP A 157 0.09 -3.31 9.46
CA ASP A 157 1.29 -2.50 9.72
C ASP A 157 2.45 -3.39 10.18
N LEU A 158 3.43 -3.57 9.29
CA LEU A 158 4.64 -4.36 9.53
C LEU A 158 5.83 -3.52 10.03
N THR A 159 5.63 -2.24 10.36
CA THR A 159 6.73 -1.31 10.73
C THR A 159 7.58 -1.84 11.89
N ASN A 160 6.96 -2.53 12.85
CA ASN A 160 7.65 -3.07 14.02
C ASN A 160 8.26 -4.47 13.78
N LEU A 161 7.99 -5.07 12.62
CA LEU A 161 8.44 -6.42 12.27
C LEU A 161 9.51 -6.43 11.17
N GLY A 162 9.59 -5.36 10.37
CA GLY A 162 10.45 -5.30 9.21
C GLY A 162 11.10 -3.93 9.00
N LYS A 163 12.06 -3.89 8.08
CA LYS A 163 12.72 -2.66 7.64
C LYS A 163 12.78 -2.64 6.13
N THR A 164 12.48 -1.48 5.54
CA THR A 164 12.73 -1.24 4.12
C THR A 164 14.23 -1.05 3.89
N ILE A 165 14.79 -1.80 2.95
CA ILE A 165 16.19 -1.69 2.55
C ILE A 165 16.23 -0.89 1.24
N SER A 166 17.06 0.15 1.18
CA SER A 166 17.27 0.89 -0.07
C SER A 166 17.98 0.01 -1.10
N TYR A 167 17.75 0.26 -2.38
CA TYR A 167 18.47 -0.42 -3.46
C TYR A 167 20.00 -0.26 -3.37
N PHE A 168 20.45 0.84 -2.75
CA PHE A 168 21.86 1.16 -2.55
C PHE A 168 22.42 0.67 -1.21
N ASP A 169 21.60 0.10 -0.33
CA ASP A 169 22.08 -0.43 0.95
C ASP A 169 22.64 -1.84 0.76
N ASN A 170 23.68 -2.16 1.52
CA ASN A 170 24.28 -3.50 1.50
C ASN A 170 23.36 -4.51 2.20
N ILE A 171 23.24 -5.69 1.61
CA ILE A 171 22.57 -6.85 2.20
C ILE A 171 23.60 -7.93 2.55
N ASN A 172 23.41 -8.60 3.68
CA ASN A 172 24.28 -9.70 4.08
C ASN A 172 23.87 -11.02 3.39
N LEU A 173 24.77 -12.01 3.42
CA LEU A 173 24.54 -13.31 2.77
C LEU A 173 23.28 -14.02 3.30
N THR A 174 22.95 -13.87 4.59
CA THR A 174 21.74 -14.45 5.19
C THR A 174 20.48 -13.84 4.57
N GLN A 175 20.42 -12.52 4.43
CA GLN A 175 19.30 -11.82 3.77
C GLN A 175 19.14 -12.24 2.31
N VAL A 176 20.26 -12.35 1.58
CA VAL A 176 20.26 -12.84 0.18
C VAL A 176 19.68 -14.25 0.11
N LYS A 177 20.12 -15.16 0.99
CA LYS A 177 19.60 -16.54 1.06
C LYS A 177 18.10 -16.57 1.33
N CYS A 178 17.62 -15.81 2.32
CA CYS A 178 16.19 -15.73 2.63
C CYS A 178 15.39 -15.19 1.43
N PHE A 179 15.87 -14.13 0.78
CA PHE A 179 15.21 -13.57 -0.40
C PHE A 179 15.12 -14.59 -1.54
N ILE A 180 16.21 -15.28 -1.86
CA ILE A 180 16.24 -16.31 -2.91
C ILE A 180 15.29 -17.47 -2.57
N GLN A 181 15.24 -17.90 -1.31
CA GLN A 181 14.31 -18.95 -0.86
C GLN A 181 12.86 -18.54 -1.05
N HIS A 182 12.47 -17.33 -0.62
CA HIS A 182 11.10 -16.83 -0.82
C HIS A 182 10.77 -16.66 -2.30
N LEU A 183 11.72 -16.18 -3.12
CA LEU A 183 11.53 -16.07 -4.56
C LEU A 183 11.35 -17.44 -5.23
N ALA A 184 12.11 -18.44 -4.79
CA ALA A 184 11.97 -19.81 -5.27
C ALA A 184 10.60 -20.42 -4.88
N HIS A 185 10.16 -20.23 -3.64
CA HIS A 185 8.82 -20.65 -3.21
C HIS A 185 7.72 -19.93 -3.98
N TRP A 186 7.86 -18.63 -4.22
CA TRP A 186 6.93 -17.86 -5.04
C TRP A 186 6.83 -18.43 -6.46
N HIS A 187 7.96 -18.62 -7.15
CA HIS A 187 7.97 -19.22 -8.49
C HIS A 187 7.35 -20.62 -8.51
N LYS A 188 7.71 -21.47 -7.54
CA LYS A 188 7.14 -22.82 -7.41
C LYS A 188 5.63 -22.75 -7.27
N ASN A 189 5.11 -21.94 -6.35
CA ASN A 189 3.68 -21.86 -6.10
C ASN A 189 2.94 -21.35 -7.34
N ILE A 190 3.40 -20.27 -7.97
CA ILE A 190 2.78 -19.77 -9.20
C ILE A 190 2.77 -20.82 -10.32
N LEU A 191 3.89 -21.51 -10.56
CA LEU A 191 3.99 -22.53 -11.60
C LEU A 191 3.15 -23.78 -11.33
N CYS A 192 2.88 -24.09 -10.05
CA CYS A 192 2.08 -25.24 -9.64
C CYS A 192 0.59 -24.94 -9.43
N THR A 193 0.17 -23.68 -9.56
CA THR A 193 -1.23 -23.28 -9.40
C THR A 193 -2.02 -23.36 -10.70
N ASP A 194 -3.35 -23.36 -10.62
CA ASP A 194 -4.20 -23.42 -11.81
C ASP A 194 -3.86 -22.23 -12.74
N PRO A 195 -3.40 -22.50 -13.98
CA PRO A 195 -3.07 -21.44 -14.94
C PRO A 195 -4.23 -20.46 -15.18
N LYS A 196 -5.49 -20.86 -14.97
CA LYS A 196 -6.66 -19.96 -15.07
C LYS A 196 -6.59 -18.76 -14.12
N LEU A 197 -5.83 -18.86 -13.02
CA LEU A 197 -5.68 -17.77 -12.07
C LEU A 197 -4.85 -16.60 -12.60
N TRP A 198 -3.91 -16.83 -13.52
CA TRP A 198 -2.94 -15.80 -13.94
C TRP A 198 -2.68 -15.75 -15.45
N LYS A 199 -2.85 -16.86 -16.18
CA LYS A 199 -2.49 -16.94 -17.60
C LYS A 199 -3.45 -16.09 -18.44
N GLY A 200 -2.90 -15.13 -19.17
CA GLY A 200 -3.66 -14.25 -20.06
C GLY A 200 -4.29 -13.02 -19.37
N LYS A 201 -4.52 -13.07 -18.05
CA LYS A 201 -5.06 -11.94 -17.26
C LYS A 201 -4.19 -10.69 -17.37
N TYR A 202 -2.88 -10.86 -17.26
CA TYR A 202 -1.91 -9.75 -17.24
C TYR A 202 -1.25 -9.50 -18.59
N SER A 203 -1.88 -9.91 -19.70
CA SER A 203 -1.25 -9.86 -21.03
C SER A 203 -1.12 -8.42 -21.57
N LYS A 204 -0.03 -8.19 -22.31
CA LYS A 204 0.53 -6.90 -22.78
C LYS A 204 -0.39 -5.94 -23.55
N LYS A 205 -1.67 -6.23 -23.78
CA LYS A 205 -2.54 -5.36 -24.60
C LYS A 205 -2.75 -3.97 -23.98
N SER A 206 -2.51 -3.78 -22.67
CA SER A 206 -2.51 -2.46 -22.01
C SER A 206 -1.10 -1.85 -21.80
N THR A 207 -0.02 -2.57 -22.11
CA THR A 207 1.35 -2.17 -21.75
C THR A 207 2.29 -2.17 -22.96
N ASN A 208 1.95 -1.43 -24.01
CA ASN A 208 2.99 -0.81 -24.85
C ASN A 208 3.68 0.30 -24.01
N PHE A 209 4.45 -0.14 -23.01
CA PHE A 209 5.50 0.66 -22.43
C PHE A 209 6.57 0.76 -23.51
N ASN A 210 6.54 1.86 -24.28
CA ASN A 210 7.65 2.20 -25.15
C ASN A 210 8.85 2.47 -24.24
N ARG A 211 9.64 1.41 -23.97
CA ARG A 211 10.82 1.45 -23.10
C ARG A 211 11.84 2.50 -23.55
N GLY A 212 11.78 2.93 -24.81
CA GLY A 212 12.71 3.89 -25.38
C GLY A 212 12.56 5.33 -24.88
N ASN A 213 11.50 5.67 -24.13
CA ASN A 213 11.08 7.06 -23.99
C ASN A 213 10.74 7.54 -22.58
N ILE A 214 10.53 6.64 -21.61
CA ILE A 214 10.31 7.07 -20.22
C ILE A 214 11.68 7.19 -19.56
N PRO A 215 12.06 8.37 -19.05
CA PRO A 215 13.38 8.57 -18.48
C PRO A 215 13.37 8.04 -17.04
N PHE A 216 13.07 6.75 -16.86
CA PHE A 216 13.15 6.09 -15.55
C PHE A 216 14.52 6.29 -14.91
N GLN A 217 15.56 6.42 -15.73
CA GLN A 217 16.88 6.82 -15.29
C GLN A 217 16.88 8.26 -14.71
N LYS A 218 16.33 9.26 -15.40
CA LYS A 218 16.27 10.64 -14.86
C LYS A 218 15.33 10.77 -13.65
N LEU A 219 14.22 10.04 -13.64
CA LEU A 219 13.36 9.91 -12.47
C LEU A 219 14.17 9.31 -11.32
N GLY A 220 14.84 8.18 -11.52
CA GLY A 220 15.70 7.54 -10.53
C GLY A 220 16.84 8.44 -10.03
N GLU A 221 17.46 9.22 -10.92
CA GLU A 221 18.50 10.20 -10.59
C GLU A 221 17.94 11.37 -9.77
N SER A 222 16.78 11.91 -10.14
CA SER A 222 16.08 12.94 -9.35
C SER A 222 15.71 12.43 -7.96
N PHE A 223 15.27 11.16 -7.83
CA PHE A 223 15.04 10.54 -6.53
C PHE A 223 16.32 10.40 -5.73
N ALA A 224 17.40 9.92 -6.35
CA ALA A 224 18.70 9.77 -5.67
C ALA A 224 19.23 11.11 -5.16
N GLN A 225 19.00 12.21 -5.88
CA GLN A 225 19.40 13.57 -5.47
C GLN A 225 18.56 14.14 -4.32
N ASN A 226 17.29 13.72 -4.20
CA ASN A 226 16.38 14.14 -3.14
C ASN A 226 16.43 13.25 -1.88
N LEU A 227 17.22 12.18 -1.88
CA LEU A 227 17.46 11.41 -0.66
C LEU A 227 18.32 12.26 0.30
N PRO A 228 17.91 12.42 1.57
CA PRO A 228 18.72 13.16 2.54
C PRO A 228 20.12 12.54 2.58
N SER A 229 21.14 13.37 2.36
CA SER A 229 22.53 12.96 2.52
C SER A 229 22.66 12.38 3.93
N LYS A 230 22.98 11.09 4.05
CA LYS A 230 23.24 10.47 5.35
C LYS A 230 24.32 11.33 6.02
N GLY A 231 23.93 12.10 7.04
CA GLY A 231 24.86 12.80 7.90
C GLY A 231 25.85 11.75 8.40
N LYS A 232 27.13 11.97 8.10
CA LYS A 232 28.21 11.15 8.65
C LYS A 232 28.31 11.39 10.15
#